data_AF-G5JEV4-F1
#
_entry.id   AF-G5JEV4-F1
#
_cell.length_a   1.000
_cell.length_b   1.000
_cell.length_c   1.000
_cell.angle_alpha   90.00
_cell.angle_beta   90.00
_cell.angle_gamma   90.00
#
_symmetry.space_group_name_H-M   'P 1'
#
loop_
_entity.id
_entity.type
_entity.pdbx_description
1 polymer ?
#
loop_
_entity_poly.entity_id
_entity_poly.type
_entity_poly.pdbx_seq_one_letter_code
_entity_poly.pdbx_strand_id
1 'polypeptide(L)'
;MEIKRRDLLKFLGVSTGTILLSQGTKVLSSPFMVAAQGKETVKTMVKASQYWTFSPVKIPIPLTIENLSDEQQKSKYKTYEVVDDVVLPEGFTYDVIAQWGDKVGDSRFGYNNDYLSFVETRPNEGFLTINFEYISGKTWRETYEKVIGKSLPFEEVKAFADENKGEINTFALAKDDVLKSKIEAIATEALIDQGIGIISLKKNAIGQWQRTYSETDRRITGISGLKDGRYLKATGPGIKVFEKKNKQGYEDGLGSKIIGTFQNCAGGTTPWGTVLSAEENIQFQVPEPVRADGSSLDPSEKPFLMNERNIDGRGNVFGLAGNKYGWMVEIDPRDKNDYGTKHTWLGRYRHEAVAFRAETGKKLAVYSGCDRRGGHLYK
;
A
#
# COMPACT_ATOMS: atom_id res chain seq x y z
N MET A 1 17.53 -0.57 32.04
CA MET A 1 16.15 -0.75 32.53
C MET A 1 15.42 -1.58 31.49
N GLU A 2 15.02 -2.81 31.79
CA GLU A 2 14.29 -3.66 30.83
C GLU A 2 12.85 -3.19 30.68
N ILE A 3 12.50 -2.68 29.50
CA ILE A 3 11.10 -2.37 29.15
C ILE A 3 10.39 -3.70 28.93
N LYS A 4 9.44 -4.04 29.80
CA LYS A 4 8.67 -5.29 29.66
C LYS A 4 7.74 -5.17 28.45
N ARG A 5 7.52 -6.28 27.74
CA ARG A 5 6.57 -6.38 26.60
C ARG A 5 5.20 -5.75 26.88
N ARG A 6 4.72 -5.83 28.13
CA ARG A 6 3.45 -5.21 28.56
C ARG A 6 3.48 -3.68 28.51
N ASP A 7 4.62 -3.08 28.78
CA ASP A 7 4.78 -1.62 28.80
C ASP A 7 4.92 -1.09 27.36
N LEU A 8 5.58 -1.85 26.47
CA LEU A 8 5.60 -1.59 25.03
C LEU A 8 4.20 -1.70 24.39
N LEU A 9 3.42 -2.72 24.75
CA LEU A 9 2.04 -2.88 24.25
C LEU A 9 1.11 -1.76 24.75
N LYS A 10 1.36 -1.20 25.94
CA LYS A 10 0.64 -0.01 26.41
C LYS A 10 1.05 1.24 25.65
N PHE A 11 2.34 1.40 25.33
CA PHE A 11 2.84 2.49 24.49
C PHE A 11 2.19 2.47 23.09
N LEU A 12 2.15 1.31 22.44
CA LEU A 12 1.53 1.16 21.11
C LEU A 12 -0.01 1.18 21.15
N GLY A 13 -0.63 0.66 22.21
CA GLY A 13 -2.09 0.58 22.32
C GLY A 13 -2.79 1.91 22.64
N VAL A 14 -2.08 2.86 23.24
CA VAL A 14 -2.63 4.18 23.59
C VAL A 14 -2.74 5.10 22.37
N SER A 15 -1.99 4.85 21.29
CA SER A 15 -2.13 5.62 20.05
C SER A 15 -3.21 5.10 19.08
N THR A 16 -3.75 3.88 19.26
CA THR A 16 -4.69 3.32 18.26
C THR A 16 -5.86 2.45 18.76
N GLY A 17 -6.07 2.15 20.05
CA GLY A 17 -7.13 1.16 20.32
C GLY A 17 -7.65 0.91 21.74
N THR A 18 -7.83 1.93 22.58
CA THR A 18 -8.53 1.74 23.88
C THR A 18 -9.98 2.25 23.90
N ILE A 19 -10.61 2.38 22.74
CA ILE A 19 -12.07 2.39 22.64
C ILE A 19 -12.48 1.02 22.13
N LEU A 20 -12.73 0.07 23.04
CA LEU A 20 -13.79 -0.94 22.93
C LEU A 20 -13.67 -1.96 24.08
N LEU A 21 -14.80 -2.24 24.72
CA LEU A 21 -15.09 -3.43 25.53
C LEU A 21 -14.51 -3.46 26.95
N SER A 22 -15.25 -2.85 27.88
CA SER A 22 -15.57 -3.60 29.10
C SER A 22 -17.05 -3.42 29.47
N GLN A 23 -17.67 -4.57 29.73
CA GLN A 23 -18.99 -4.79 30.33
C GLN A 23 -20.21 -4.69 29.42
N GLY A 24 -20.83 -5.85 29.23
CA GLY A 24 -22.08 -5.99 28.50
C GLY A 24 -23.26 -5.43 29.27
N THR A 25 -24.06 -4.62 28.58
CA THR A 25 -25.51 -4.48 28.76
C THR A 25 -26.07 -3.79 27.53
N LYS A 26 -27.21 -4.28 27.02
CA LYS A 26 -28.02 -3.66 25.96
C LYS A 26 -28.38 -2.22 26.34
N VAL A 27 -28.11 -1.22 25.48
CA VAL A 27 -29.00 -0.06 25.23
C VAL A 27 -28.71 0.51 23.84
N LEU A 28 -29.69 0.44 22.92
CA LEU A 28 -29.81 1.38 21.81
C LEU A 28 -30.24 2.73 22.40
N SER A 29 -29.45 3.81 22.24
CA SER A 29 -29.93 5.17 21.94
C SER A 29 -28.86 6.26 22.17
N SER A 30 -28.62 7.04 21.11
CA SER A 30 -28.19 8.45 21.06
C SER A 30 -26.71 8.84 21.35
N PRO A 31 -26.13 9.81 20.59
CA PRO A 31 -24.71 10.16 20.61
C PRO A 31 -24.29 11.21 21.65
N PHE A 32 -25.14 11.51 22.65
CA PHE A 32 -24.93 12.63 23.58
C PHE A 32 -24.76 12.21 25.04
N MET A 33 -23.94 11.21 25.35
CA MET A 33 -23.47 10.96 26.73
C MET A 33 -22.09 10.29 26.77
N VAL A 34 -21.03 11.01 26.39
CA VAL A 34 -19.62 10.61 26.67
C VAL A 34 -18.88 11.64 27.53
N ALA A 35 -19.56 12.72 27.96
CA ALA A 35 -18.90 13.83 28.66
C ALA A 35 -18.56 13.56 30.14
N ALA A 36 -19.11 12.52 30.77
CA ALA A 36 -18.96 12.31 32.22
C ALA A 36 -17.79 11.37 32.61
N GLN A 37 -17.41 10.41 31.77
CA GLN A 37 -16.32 9.46 32.08
C GLN A 37 -14.92 9.99 31.73
N GLY A 38 -14.79 11.05 30.93
CA GLY A 38 -13.49 11.60 30.54
C GLY A 38 -12.70 12.27 31.68
N LYS A 39 -13.37 12.76 32.75
CA LYS A 39 -12.69 13.54 33.80
C LYS A 39 -11.81 12.71 34.74
N GLU A 40 -12.15 11.44 35.00
CA GLU A 40 -11.30 10.56 35.81
C GLU A 40 -10.12 9.97 35.03
N THR A 41 -10.33 9.64 33.75
CA THR A 41 -9.30 9.11 32.85
C THR A 41 -8.22 10.16 32.57
N VAL A 42 -8.59 11.43 32.43
CA VAL A 42 -7.63 12.55 32.25
C VAL A 42 -6.75 12.73 33.49
N LYS A 43 -7.31 12.62 34.72
CA LYS A 43 -6.51 12.70 35.96
C LYS A 43 -5.49 11.56 36.10
N THR A 44 -5.79 10.38 35.56
CA THR A 44 -4.86 9.24 35.58
C THR A 44 -3.75 9.39 34.53
N MET A 45 -4.04 9.96 33.35
CA MET A 45 -3.03 10.27 32.33
C MET A 45 -2.06 11.37 32.77
N VAL A 46 -2.53 12.40 33.49
CA VAL A 46 -1.68 13.48 34.04
C VAL A 46 -0.74 12.99 35.15
N LYS A 47 -1.11 11.94 35.91
CA LYS A 47 -0.16 11.30 36.84
C LYS A 47 0.85 10.40 36.13
N ALA A 48 0.48 9.80 35.00
CA ALA A 48 1.39 9.00 34.20
C ALA A 48 2.45 9.87 33.49
N SER A 49 2.13 11.11 33.10
CA SER A 49 3.07 12.01 32.41
C SER A 49 4.28 12.45 33.25
N GLN A 50 4.27 12.27 34.58
CA GLN A 50 5.45 12.46 35.42
C GLN A 50 6.53 11.38 35.20
N TYR A 51 6.22 10.30 34.48
CA TYR A 51 7.15 9.21 34.16
C TYR A 51 7.64 9.23 32.70
N TRP A 52 7.26 10.24 31.92
CA TRP A 52 7.59 10.33 30.50
C TRP A 52 8.78 11.26 30.33
N THR A 53 9.95 10.68 30.04
CA THR A 53 11.16 11.45 29.68
C THR A 53 11.15 11.94 28.23
N PHE A 54 10.13 11.53 27.46
CA PHE A 54 9.97 11.95 26.07
C PHE A 54 9.03 13.16 25.95
N SER A 55 9.53 14.22 25.34
CA SER A 55 8.73 15.37 24.89
C SER A 55 8.38 15.17 23.41
N PRO A 56 7.12 14.86 23.05
CA PRO A 56 6.72 14.70 21.66
C PRO A 56 6.95 15.98 20.85
N VAL A 57 7.20 15.82 19.54
CA VAL A 57 7.30 16.96 18.61
C VAL A 57 5.98 17.71 18.61
N LYS A 58 6.06 19.04 18.71
CA LYS A 58 4.89 19.91 18.67
C LYS A 58 4.28 19.90 17.26
N ILE A 59 3.10 19.32 17.12
CA ILE A 59 2.35 19.32 15.86
C ILE A 59 1.53 20.61 15.69
N PRO A 60 1.19 21.03 14.46
CA PRO A 60 0.40 22.25 14.21
C PRO A 60 -1.10 22.08 14.48
N ILE A 61 -1.54 20.92 14.96
CA ILE A 61 -2.96 20.59 15.17
C ILE A 61 -3.25 20.50 16.67
N PRO A 62 -4.21 21.29 17.19
CA PRO A 62 -4.69 21.15 18.55
C PRO A 62 -5.20 19.74 18.86
N LEU A 63 -4.66 19.14 19.93
CA LEU A 63 -5.12 17.84 20.40
C LEU A 63 -6.20 18.03 21.49
N THR A 64 -7.32 17.31 21.35
CA THR A 64 -8.45 17.38 22.31
C THR A 64 -8.06 16.98 23.73
N ILE A 65 -7.07 16.10 23.87
CA ILE A 65 -6.45 15.68 25.13
C ILE A 65 -5.85 16.84 25.92
N GLU A 66 -5.42 17.92 25.27
CA GLU A 66 -4.80 19.06 25.96
C GLU A 66 -5.80 19.96 26.68
N ASN A 67 -7.10 19.81 26.40
CA ASN A 67 -8.19 20.53 27.08
C ASN A 67 -7.97 22.06 27.15
N LEU A 68 -7.54 22.64 26.04
CA LEU A 68 -7.28 24.09 25.90
C LEU A 68 -8.51 24.83 25.36
N SER A 69 -8.78 26.02 25.87
CA SER A 69 -9.77 26.93 25.28
C SER A 69 -9.35 27.38 23.87
N ASP A 70 -10.28 27.90 23.08
CA ASP A 70 -9.99 28.39 21.73
C ASP A 70 -8.88 29.46 21.71
N GLU A 71 -8.84 30.37 22.70
CA GLU A 71 -7.80 31.38 22.85
C GLU A 71 -6.43 30.75 23.18
N GLN A 72 -6.44 29.74 24.05
CA GLN A 72 -5.24 29.00 24.42
C GLN A 72 -4.71 28.18 23.24
N GLN A 73 -5.58 27.57 22.44
CA GLN A 73 -5.20 26.88 21.21
C GLN A 73 -4.57 27.84 20.21
N LYS A 74 -5.22 29.00 19.93
CA LYS A 74 -4.68 30.03 19.03
C LYS A 74 -3.30 30.51 19.47
N SER A 75 -3.11 30.74 20.76
CA SER A 75 -1.82 31.17 21.30
C SER A 75 -0.76 30.06 21.22
N LYS A 76 -1.11 28.86 21.68
CA LYS A 76 -0.17 27.73 21.79
C LYS A 76 0.26 27.19 20.43
N TYR A 77 -0.64 27.14 19.45
CA TYR A 77 -0.37 26.59 18.10
C TYR A 77 -0.09 27.67 17.05
N LYS A 78 0.11 28.93 17.46
CA LYS A 78 0.45 30.04 16.54
C LYS A 78 1.72 29.78 15.74
N THR A 79 2.70 29.15 16.36
CA THR A 79 4.00 28.81 15.76
C THR A 79 4.34 27.36 16.05
N TYR A 80 4.97 26.72 15.09
CA TYR A 80 5.55 25.39 15.22
C TYR A 80 6.86 25.35 14.46
N GLU A 81 7.72 24.41 14.84
CA GLU A 81 8.97 24.13 14.15
C GLU A 81 8.76 22.90 13.28
N VAL A 82 9.27 22.96 12.04
CA VAL A 82 9.27 21.79 11.15
C VAL A 82 10.49 20.96 11.50
N VAL A 83 10.27 19.79 12.06
CA VAL A 83 11.31 18.79 12.31
C VAL A 83 11.17 17.70 11.25
N ASP A 84 12.11 17.68 10.30
CA ASP A 84 12.17 16.69 9.21
C ASP A 84 13.13 15.55 9.59
N ASP A 85 12.82 14.86 10.69
CA ASP A 85 13.59 13.74 11.22
C ASP A 85 12.68 12.79 12.02
N VAL A 86 13.09 11.53 12.16
CA VAL A 86 12.41 10.54 13.02
C VAL A 86 12.83 10.78 14.48
N VAL A 87 11.96 11.45 15.22
CA VAL A 87 12.20 11.76 16.64
C VAL A 87 11.70 10.62 17.54
N LEU A 88 12.62 10.01 18.30
CA LEU A 88 12.34 8.86 19.17
C LEU A 88 12.55 9.18 20.66
N PRO A 89 11.89 8.43 21.56
CA PRO A 89 12.21 8.45 22.99
C PRO A 89 13.66 8.05 23.29
N GLU A 90 14.18 8.52 24.43
CA GLU A 90 15.50 8.13 24.92
C GLU A 90 15.65 6.60 25.00
N GLY A 91 16.77 6.08 24.52
CA GLY A 91 17.07 4.64 24.47
C GLY A 91 16.53 3.91 23.25
N PHE A 92 15.79 4.58 22.36
CA PHE A 92 15.39 4.05 21.06
C PHE A 92 16.30 4.57 19.94
N THR A 93 16.45 3.76 18.91
CA THR A 93 17.19 4.08 17.68
C THR A 93 16.39 3.60 16.48
N TYR A 94 16.70 4.14 15.31
CA TYR A 94 16.21 3.63 14.03
C TYR A 94 17.39 3.47 13.06
N ASP A 95 17.27 2.49 12.17
CA ASP A 95 18.20 2.26 11.09
C ASP A 95 17.43 2.29 9.76
N VAL A 96 18.05 2.81 8.71
CA VAL A 96 17.48 2.74 7.36
C VAL A 96 17.83 1.39 6.74
N ILE A 97 16.83 0.56 6.45
CA ILE A 97 17.00 -0.77 5.87
C ILE A 97 17.15 -0.73 4.34
N ALA A 98 16.34 0.09 3.69
CA ALA A 98 16.31 0.28 2.25
C ALA A 98 15.60 1.59 1.92
N GLN A 99 15.88 2.13 0.73
CA GLN A 99 15.24 3.33 0.19
C GLN A 99 14.93 3.14 -1.29
N TRP A 100 14.00 3.94 -1.83
CA TRP A 100 13.65 3.93 -3.25
C TRP A 100 14.90 4.03 -4.13
N GLY A 101 14.98 3.18 -5.16
CA GLY A 101 16.13 3.11 -6.06
C GLY A 101 17.17 2.05 -5.68
N ASP A 102 17.24 1.61 -4.41
CA ASP A 102 18.17 0.56 -4.00
C ASP A 102 17.95 -0.73 -4.78
N LYS A 103 19.01 -1.46 -5.14
CA LYS A 103 18.87 -2.73 -5.87
C LYS A 103 18.04 -3.76 -5.09
N VAL A 104 17.09 -4.42 -5.77
CA VAL A 104 16.33 -5.57 -5.28
C VAL A 104 16.20 -6.59 -6.41
N GLY A 105 16.96 -7.68 -6.35
CA GLY A 105 17.02 -8.67 -7.41
C GLY A 105 17.48 -8.09 -8.75
N ASP A 106 16.67 -8.30 -9.78
CA ASP A 106 16.81 -7.75 -11.14
C ASP A 106 16.16 -6.36 -11.32
N SER A 107 15.68 -5.76 -10.22
CA SER A 107 14.96 -4.50 -10.21
C SER A 107 15.48 -3.63 -9.04
N ARG A 108 14.62 -2.75 -8.52
CA ARG A 108 14.92 -1.80 -7.45
C ARG A 108 13.85 -1.78 -6.37
N PHE A 109 14.14 -1.22 -5.21
CA PHE A 109 13.16 -0.90 -4.18
C PHE A 109 12.20 0.15 -4.74
N GLY A 110 10.90 -0.09 -4.61
CA GLY A 110 9.85 0.75 -5.21
C GLY A 110 9.64 2.08 -4.46
N TYR A 111 8.64 2.83 -4.92
CA TYR A 111 8.26 4.14 -4.39
C TYR A 111 7.11 3.99 -3.39
N ASN A 112 7.03 4.89 -2.40
CA ASN A 112 6.03 4.88 -1.33
C ASN A 112 5.79 3.48 -0.77
N ASN A 113 6.77 2.96 -0.04
CA ASN A 113 6.57 1.69 0.66
C ASN A 113 5.41 1.81 1.64
N ASP A 114 4.59 0.78 1.70
CA ASP A 114 3.44 0.69 2.58
C ASP A 114 3.58 -0.56 3.47
N TYR A 115 2.63 -1.50 3.43
CA TYR A 115 2.61 -2.62 4.34
C TYR A 115 3.86 -3.47 4.29
N LEU A 116 4.33 -3.80 5.50
CA LEU A 116 5.50 -4.60 5.77
C LEU A 116 5.07 -5.90 6.48
N SER A 117 5.55 -7.03 5.98
CA SER A 117 5.44 -8.32 6.66
C SER A 117 6.81 -8.95 6.80
N PHE A 118 7.24 -9.17 8.04
CA PHE A 118 8.44 -9.93 8.33
C PHE A 118 8.10 -11.40 8.58
N VAL A 119 8.57 -12.28 7.68
CA VAL A 119 8.44 -13.73 7.79
C VAL A 119 9.79 -14.31 8.23
N GLU A 120 9.88 -14.67 9.51
CA GLU A 120 11.07 -15.25 10.10
C GLU A 120 11.34 -16.65 9.52
N THR A 121 12.57 -16.91 9.09
CA THR A 121 13.01 -18.24 8.62
C THR A 121 13.88 -18.95 9.66
N ARG A 122 14.61 -18.17 10.47
CA ARG A 122 15.46 -18.61 11.58
C ARG A 122 15.56 -17.49 12.62
N PRO A 123 15.98 -17.77 13.87
CA PRO A 123 16.24 -16.72 14.84
C PRO A 123 17.09 -15.59 14.27
N ASN A 124 16.54 -14.37 14.27
CA ASN A 124 17.18 -13.16 13.76
C ASN A 124 17.46 -13.13 12.24
N GLU A 125 16.71 -13.89 11.45
CA GLU A 125 16.86 -13.96 10.00
C GLU A 125 15.49 -14.21 9.34
N GLY A 126 15.24 -13.56 8.21
CA GLY A 126 13.96 -13.73 7.53
C GLY A 126 13.82 -12.88 6.30
N PHE A 127 12.58 -12.86 5.78
CA PHE A 127 12.21 -12.07 4.63
C PHE A 127 11.30 -10.93 5.06
N LEU A 128 11.60 -9.72 4.61
CA LEU A 128 10.67 -8.61 4.66
C LEU A 128 9.97 -8.54 3.30
N THR A 129 8.65 -8.70 3.31
CA THR A 129 7.78 -8.38 2.17
C THR A 129 7.31 -6.95 2.32
N ILE A 130 7.39 -6.18 1.24
CA ILE A 130 7.12 -4.74 1.21
C ILE A 130 6.16 -4.45 0.08
N ASN A 131 5.06 -3.78 0.37
CA ASN A 131 4.20 -3.20 -0.65
C ASN A 131 4.75 -1.85 -1.13
N PHE A 132 4.52 -1.54 -2.40
CA PHE A 132 4.80 -0.24 -3.03
C PHE A 132 3.54 0.25 -3.69
N GLU A 133 2.89 1.21 -3.05
CA GLU A 133 1.48 1.50 -3.30
C GLU A 133 1.30 2.36 -4.56
N TYR A 134 1.91 3.55 -4.58
CA TYR A 134 1.73 4.52 -5.66
C TYR A 134 3.00 5.33 -5.90
N ILE A 135 2.98 6.17 -6.94
CA ILE A 135 3.98 7.24 -7.10
C ILE A 135 3.33 8.59 -6.82
N SER A 136 4.07 9.47 -6.15
CA SER A 136 3.69 10.87 -6.02
C SER A 136 4.09 11.61 -7.30
N GLY A 137 3.20 11.72 -8.29
CA GLY A 137 3.52 12.09 -9.68
C GLY A 137 4.43 13.31 -9.86
N LYS A 138 4.24 14.39 -9.11
CA LYS A 138 5.13 15.56 -9.11
C LYS A 138 6.52 15.21 -8.58
N THR A 139 6.60 14.83 -7.31
CA THR A 139 7.86 14.56 -6.60
C THR A 139 8.65 13.45 -7.28
N TRP A 140 7.97 12.40 -7.76
CA TRP A 140 8.56 11.31 -8.50
C TRP A 140 9.29 11.83 -9.75
N ARG A 141 8.66 12.67 -10.59
CA ARG A 141 9.35 13.25 -11.77
C ARG A 141 10.53 14.13 -11.40
N GLU A 142 10.34 15.00 -10.42
CA GLU A 142 11.37 15.95 -9.97
C GLU A 142 12.63 15.27 -9.41
N THR A 143 12.47 14.04 -8.89
CA THR A 143 13.56 13.32 -8.22
C THR A 143 14.00 12.04 -8.93
N TYR A 144 13.27 11.57 -9.95
CA TYR A 144 13.52 10.31 -10.65
C TYR A 144 14.94 10.21 -11.18
N GLU A 145 15.40 11.20 -11.95
CA GLU A 145 16.74 11.14 -12.53
C GLU A 145 17.83 11.14 -11.44
N LYS A 146 17.64 11.89 -10.36
CA LYS A 146 18.59 11.94 -9.23
C LYS A 146 18.70 10.59 -8.51
N VAL A 147 17.58 9.89 -8.33
CA VAL A 147 17.55 8.61 -7.58
C VAL A 147 17.88 7.42 -8.48
N ILE A 148 17.38 7.42 -9.71
CA ILE A 148 17.47 6.28 -10.64
C ILE A 148 18.66 6.40 -11.60
N GLY A 149 19.17 7.62 -11.85
CA GLY A 149 20.25 7.85 -12.81
C GLY A 149 19.82 7.70 -14.27
N LYS A 150 18.51 7.77 -14.55
CA LYS A 150 17.92 7.67 -15.89
C LYS A 150 17.03 8.87 -16.16
N SER A 151 17.15 9.49 -17.34
CA SER A 151 16.23 10.53 -17.79
C SER A 151 15.01 9.92 -18.48
N LEU A 152 13.87 10.58 -18.36
CA LEU A 152 12.61 10.23 -19.03
C LEU A 152 12.03 11.47 -19.73
N PRO A 153 11.21 11.29 -20.78
CA PRO A 153 10.70 12.39 -21.61
C PRO A 153 9.53 13.13 -20.92
N PHE A 154 9.71 13.55 -19.67
CA PHE A 154 8.65 14.17 -18.86
C PHE A 154 8.15 15.47 -19.47
N GLU A 155 9.04 16.38 -19.85
CA GLU A 155 8.66 17.70 -20.36
C GLU A 155 7.91 17.61 -21.68
N GLU A 156 8.36 16.73 -22.59
CA GLU A 156 7.72 16.53 -23.89
C GLU A 156 6.31 15.93 -23.75
N VAL A 157 6.15 14.92 -22.89
CA VAL A 157 4.84 14.30 -22.64
C VAL A 157 3.92 15.26 -21.88
N LYS A 158 4.46 16.03 -20.93
CA LYS A 158 3.70 17.02 -20.15
C LYS A 158 3.18 18.16 -21.03
N ALA A 159 4.01 18.67 -21.95
CA ALA A 159 3.60 19.71 -22.89
C ALA A 159 2.42 19.23 -23.75
N PHE A 160 2.50 18.01 -24.29
CA PHE A 160 1.39 17.42 -25.05
C PHE A 160 0.15 17.21 -24.17
N ALA A 161 0.32 16.72 -22.94
CA ALA A 161 -0.78 16.52 -22.02
C ALA A 161 -1.49 17.85 -21.70
N ASP A 162 -0.77 18.94 -21.49
CA ASP A 162 -1.34 20.26 -21.18
C ASP A 162 -2.24 20.79 -22.30
N GLU A 163 -1.88 20.54 -23.56
CA GLU A 163 -2.72 20.85 -24.72
C GLU A 163 -4.01 19.99 -24.80
N ASN A 164 -4.01 18.84 -24.10
CA ASN A 164 -5.08 17.83 -24.12
C ASN A 164 -5.77 17.66 -22.76
N LYS A 165 -5.84 18.73 -21.95
CA LYS A 165 -6.48 18.74 -20.61
C LYS A 165 -5.88 17.71 -19.63
N GLY A 166 -4.63 17.35 -19.84
CA GLY A 166 -3.88 16.36 -19.08
C GLY A 166 -4.07 14.91 -19.54
N GLU A 167 -5.01 14.61 -20.43
CA GLU A 167 -5.39 13.24 -20.78
C GLU A 167 -4.99 12.86 -22.20
N ILE A 168 -4.43 11.65 -22.36
CA ILE A 168 -3.99 11.11 -23.64
C ILE A 168 -4.48 9.67 -23.75
N ASN A 169 -5.29 9.36 -24.77
CA ASN A 169 -5.68 7.98 -25.06
C ASN A 169 -4.55 7.23 -25.78
N THR A 170 -3.47 6.94 -25.03
CA THR A 170 -2.26 6.26 -25.53
C THR A 170 -2.55 4.87 -26.11
N PHE A 171 -3.58 4.20 -25.60
CA PHE A 171 -3.97 2.89 -26.09
C PHE A 171 -4.39 2.93 -27.56
N ALA A 172 -5.10 3.99 -27.98
CA ALA A 172 -5.55 4.20 -29.36
C ALA A 172 -4.46 4.70 -30.32
N LEU A 173 -3.30 5.17 -29.82
CA LEU A 173 -2.20 5.61 -30.68
C LEU A 173 -1.58 4.44 -31.45
N ALA A 174 -1.12 4.74 -32.68
CA ALA A 174 -0.44 3.77 -33.54
C ALA A 174 0.80 3.18 -32.85
N LYS A 175 1.18 1.95 -33.20
CA LYS A 175 2.27 1.21 -32.53
C LYS A 175 3.63 1.90 -32.68
N ASP A 176 3.86 2.54 -33.81
CA ASP A 176 5.07 3.28 -34.18
C ASP A 176 5.01 4.78 -33.82
N ASP A 177 3.96 5.20 -33.11
CA ASP A 177 3.81 6.57 -32.66
C ASP A 177 4.91 6.93 -31.63
N VAL A 178 5.58 8.06 -31.89
CA VAL A 178 6.70 8.55 -31.07
C VAL A 178 6.23 8.99 -29.69
N LEU A 179 5.05 9.61 -29.58
CA LEU A 179 4.47 10.00 -28.30
C LEU A 179 4.08 8.75 -27.50
N LYS A 180 3.49 7.74 -28.16
CA LYS A 180 3.18 6.45 -27.51
C LYS A 180 4.44 5.84 -26.88
N SER A 181 5.53 5.78 -27.63
CA SER A 181 6.81 5.24 -27.14
C SER A 181 7.35 6.01 -25.91
N LYS A 182 7.21 7.33 -25.90
CA LYS A 182 7.61 8.19 -24.76
C LYS A 182 6.73 7.94 -23.53
N ILE A 183 5.41 7.83 -23.72
CA ILE A 183 4.46 7.54 -22.64
C ILE A 183 4.68 6.12 -22.10
N GLU A 184 4.91 5.13 -22.95
CA GLU A 184 5.25 3.76 -22.55
C GLU A 184 6.52 3.72 -21.70
N ALA A 185 7.55 4.51 -22.02
CA ALA A 185 8.75 4.61 -21.20
C ALA A 185 8.45 5.14 -19.78
N ILE A 186 7.65 6.20 -19.66
CA ILE A 186 7.23 6.75 -18.37
C ILE A 186 6.37 5.75 -17.59
N ALA A 187 5.35 5.17 -18.24
CA ALA A 187 4.43 4.23 -17.62
C ALA A 187 5.14 2.95 -17.15
N THR A 188 6.11 2.46 -17.92
CA THR A 188 6.97 1.33 -17.55
C THR A 188 7.68 1.60 -16.23
N GLU A 189 8.42 2.71 -16.14
CA GLU A 189 9.23 3.04 -14.96
C GLU A 189 8.34 3.33 -13.73
N ALA A 190 7.21 4.01 -13.94
CA ALA A 190 6.23 4.29 -12.89
C ALA A 190 5.52 3.04 -12.35
N LEU A 191 5.38 1.98 -13.17
CA LEU A 191 4.81 0.69 -12.73
C LEU A 191 5.88 -0.24 -12.15
N ILE A 192 7.16 -0.11 -12.55
CA ILE A 192 8.28 -0.78 -11.87
C ILE A 192 8.36 -0.34 -10.40
N ASP A 193 8.06 0.92 -10.14
CA ASP A 193 8.12 1.50 -8.80
C ASP A 193 6.89 1.16 -7.92
N GLN A 194 5.91 0.42 -8.44
CA GLN A 194 4.78 -0.13 -7.68
C GLN A 194 4.84 -1.65 -7.60
N GLY A 195 4.03 -2.24 -6.73
CA GLY A 195 3.89 -3.68 -6.61
C GLY A 195 4.38 -4.18 -5.25
N ILE A 196 5.15 -5.27 -5.26
CA ILE A 196 5.61 -5.96 -4.06
C ILE A 196 7.11 -6.22 -4.17
N GLY A 197 7.83 -6.10 -3.07
CA GLY A 197 9.23 -6.45 -2.94
C GLY A 197 9.45 -7.48 -1.85
N ILE A 198 10.44 -8.33 -2.05
CA ILE A 198 10.92 -9.27 -1.05
C ILE A 198 12.40 -8.99 -0.88
N ILE A 199 12.82 -8.70 0.35
CA ILE A 199 14.23 -8.56 0.70
C ILE A 199 14.58 -9.47 1.87
N SER A 200 15.77 -10.04 1.83
CA SER A 200 16.33 -10.86 2.89
C SER A 200 17.02 -10.00 3.95
N LEU A 201 16.71 -10.26 5.22
CA LEU A 201 17.25 -9.53 6.36
C LEU A 201 17.89 -10.48 7.37
N LYS A 202 18.93 -9.99 8.03
CA LYS A 202 19.57 -10.64 9.16
C LYS A 202 19.98 -9.63 10.21
N LYS A 203 19.83 -9.97 11.49
CA LYS A 203 20.37 -9.18 12.58
C LYS A 203 21.86 -9.46 12.77
N ASN A 204 22.68 -8.42 12.82
CA ASN A 204 24.11 -8.54 13.06
C ASN A 204 24.43 -8.72 14.56
N ALA A 205 25.72 -8.90 14.88
CA ALA A 205 26.18 -9.18 16.25
C ALA A 205 25.93 -8.02 17.25
N ILE A 206 25.81 -6.78 16.76
CA ILE A 206 25.52 -5.60 17.58
C ILE A 206 24.00 -5.31 17.66
N GLY A 207 23.18 -6.17 17.05
CA GLY A 207 21.73 -6.11 17.18
C GLY A 207 21.01 -5.25 16.13
N GLN A 208 21.67 -4.81 15.06
CA GLN A 208 21.03 -4.08 13.96
C GLN A 208 20.60 -5.02 12.85
N TRP A 209 19.47 -4.72 12.22
CA TRP A 209 18.99 -5.46 11.04
C TRP A 209 19.66 -4.91 9.78
N GLN A 210 20.13 -5.82 8.92
CA GLN A 210 20.75 -5.45 7.65
C GLN A 210 20.25 -6.37 6.53
N ARG A 211 20.26 -5.83 5.31
CA ARG A 211 19.97 -6.61 4.11
C ARG A 211 21.08 -7.64 3.85
N THR A 212 20.68 -8.83 3.41
CA THR A 212 21.64 -9.88 3.03
C THR A 212 21.83 -10.00 1.52
N TYR A 213 21.00 -9.32 0.72
CA TYR A 213 21.05 -9.32 -0.74
C TYR A 213 21.04 -10.74 -1.33
N SER A 214 20.23 -11.63 -0.75
CA SER A 214 20.12 -13.02 -1.18
C SER A 214 19.60 -13.15 -2.61
N GLU A 215 19.81 -14.31 -3.23
CA GLU A 215 19.24 -14.65 -4.55
C GLU A 215 17.70 -14.70 -4.57
N THR A 216 17.05 -14.69 -3.40
CA THR A 216 15.58 -14.67 -3.29
C THR A 216 14.99 -13.26 -3.27
N ASP A 217 15.85 -12.23 -3.10
CA ASP A 217 15.45 -10.83 -3.19
C ASP A 217 14.90 -10.56 -4.59
N ARG A 218 13.65 -10.08 -4.68
CA ARG A 218 12.97 -9.90 -5.96
C ARG A 218 11.87 -8.85 -5.90
N ARG A 219 11.44 -8.42 -7.08
CA ARG A 219 10.27 -7.54 -7.27
C ARG A 219 9.18 -8.24 -8.07
N ILE A 220 7.95 -8.08 -7.61
CA ILE A 220 6.74 -8.28 -8.41
C ILE A 220 6.22 -6.87 -8.71
N THR A 221 6.38 -6.41 -9.94
CA THR A 221 6.07 -5.01 -10.31
C THR A 221 4.68 -4.88 -10.92
N GLY A 222 4.24 -3.63 -11.15
CA GLY A 222 3.02 -3.35 -11.93
C GLY A 222 3.05 -3.84 -13.38
N ILE A 223 4.20 -4.31 -13.89
CA ILE A 223 4.37 -4.86 -15.25
C ILE A 223 5.02 -6.25 -15.28
N SER A 224 5.12 -6.96 -14.15
CA SER A 224 5.59 -8.36 -14.15
C SER A 224 4.68 -9.21 -15.05
N GLY A 225 5.27 -10.00 -15.94
CA GLY A 225 4.56 -10.74 -16.98
C GLY A 225 4.45 -10.02 -18.32
N LEU A 226 4.63 -8.69 -18.38
CA LEU A 226 4.47 -7.95 -19.65
C LEU A 226 5.52 -8.33 -20.70
N LYS A 227 6.80 -8.44 -20.28
CA LYS A 227 7.93 -8.75 -21.18
C LYS A 227 8.74 -9.98 -20.77
N ASP A 228 8.65 -10.37 -19.51
CA ASP A 228 9.48 -11.42 -18.90
C ASP A 228 8.76 -12.77 -18.76
N GLY A 229 7.46 -12.83 -19.10
CA GLY A 229 6.64 -14.02 -18.96
C GLY A 229 6.31 -14.42 -17.52
N ARG A 230 6.71 -13.62 -16.52
CA ARG A 230 6.47 -13.85 -15.08
C ARG A 230 5.06 -13.41 -14.66
N TYR A 231 4.06 -13.97 -15.33
CA TYR A 231 2.66 -13.66 -15.06
C TYR A 231 2.25 -14.05 -13.64
N LEU A 232 1.42 -13.21 -13.02
CA LEU A 232 0.69 -13.59 -11.82
C LEU A 232 -0.36 -14.65 -12.17
N LYS A 233 -0.60 -15.54 -11.22
CA LYS A 233 -1.65 -16.55 -11.28
C LYS A 233 -2.95 -16.00 -10.70
N ALA A 234 -4.05 -16.69 -10.95
CA ALA A 234 -5.31 -16.48 -10.26
C ALA A 234 -5.85 -17.80 -9.72
N THR A 235 -6.59 -17.75 -8.62
CA THR A 235 -7.42 -18.85 -8.12
C THR A 235 -8.84 -18.37 -7.85
N GLY A 236 -9.81 -19.29 -7.89
CA GLY A 236 -11.20 -19.04 -7.50
C GLY A 236 -12.18 -18.67 -8.61
N PRO A 237 -13.43 -18.31 -8.23
CA PRO A 237 -14.55 -18.22 -9.16
C PRO A 237 -14.40 -17.10 -10.20
N GLY A 238 -13.67 -16.03 -9.89
CA GLY A 238 -13.44 -14.91 -10.81
C GLY A 238 -12.70 -15.31 -12.09
N ILE A 239 -11.96 -16.43 -12.07
CA ILE A 239 -11.29 -16.98 -13.26
C ILE A 239 -12.27 -17.25 -14.39
N LYS A 240 -13.50 -17.69 -14.08
CA LYS A 240 -14.51 -17.96 -15.10
C LYS A 240 -14.88 -16.71 -15.89
N VAL A 241 -14.78 -15.53 -15.28
CA VAL A 241 -14.94 -14.25 -15.98
C VAL A 241 -13.72 -13.93 -16.85
N PHE A 242 -12.51 -14.20 -16.36
CA PHE A 242 -11.27 -13.94 -17.11
C PHE A 242 -11.19 -14.79 -18.39
N GLU A 243 -11.63 -16.05 -18.32
CA GLU A 243 -11.59 -17.03 -19.41
C GLU A 243 -12.85 -17.06 -20.27
N LYS A 244 -13.87 -16.25 -19.93
CA LYS A 244 -15.14 -16.21 -20.64
C LYS A 244 -14.92 -15.83 -22.11
N LYS A 245 -15.59 -16.52 -23.04
CA LYS A 245 -15.67 -16.12 -24.45
C LYS A 245 -16.85 -15.18 -24.70
N ASN A 246 -16.76 -14.33 -25.72
CA ASN A 246 -17.82 -13.40 -26.13
C ASN A 246 -18.22 -12.44 -24.99
N LYS A 247 -17.22 -11.75 -24.42
CA LYS A 247 -17.43 -10.76 -23.36
C LYS A 247 -18.14 -9.52 -23.93
N GLN A 248 -18.94 -8.85 -23.08
CA GLN A 248 -19.63 -7.61 -23.46
C GLN A 248 -18.68 -6.40 -23.54
N GLY A 249 -17.61 -6.43 -22.76
CA GLY A 249 -16.60 -5.38 -22.68
C GLY A 249 -15.22 -5.85 -23.16
N TYR A 250 -14.21 -5.10 -22.74
CA TYR A 250 -12.83 -5.29 -23.17
C TYR A 250 -12.19 -6.56 -22.57
N GLU A 251 -11.28 -7.17 -23.35
CA GLU A 251 -10.39 -8.22 -22.90
C GLU A 251 -8.97 -8.04 -23.43
N ASP A 252 -8.00 -8.40 -22.61
CA ASP A 252 -6.57 -8.30 -22.91
C ASP A 252 -6.01 -9.52 -23.67
N GLY A 253 -6.86 -10.52 -23.98
CA GLY A 253 -6.45 -11.76 -24.66
C GLY A 253 -5.59 -12.71 -23.84
N LEU A 254 -5.35 -12.45 -22.55
CA LEU A 254 -4.43 -13.24 -21.71
C LEU A 254 -5.12 -14.39 -20.94
N GLY A 255 -6.45 -14.50 -21.02
CA GLY A 255 -7.22 -15.46 -20.23
C GLY A 255 -6.99 -15.23 -18.74
N SER A 256 -6.61 -16.27 -17.99
CA SER A 256 -6.33 -16.21 -16.56
C SER A 256 -4.91 -15.76 -16.19
N LYS A 257 -4.03 -15.51 -17.16
CA LYS A 257 -2.72 -14.89 -16.91
C LYS A 257 -2.91 -13.40 -16.60
N ILE A 258 -2.18 -12.89 -15.61
CA ILE A 258 -2.30 -11.50 -15.16
C ILE A 258 -0.94 -10.82 -15.23
N ILE A 259 -0.92 -9.61 -15.77
CA ILE A 259 0.26 -8.74 -15.78
C ILE A 259 0.22 -7.87 -14.53
N GLY A 260 1.24 -8.03 -13.69
CA GLY A 260 1.54 -7.19 -12.56
C GLY A 260 0.49 -7.10 -11.45
N THR A 261 0.88 -6.35 -10.43
CA THR A 261 0.07 -5.89 -9.31
C THR A 261 0.52 -4.47 -8.98
N PHE A 262 -0.40 -3.60 -8.60
CA PHE A 262 -0.14 -2.19 -8.31
C PHE A 262 -1.19 -1.66 -7.35
N GLN A 263 -0.98 -0.45 -6.82
CA GLN A 263 -1.86 0.10 -5.78
C GLN A 263 -1.93 -0.87 -4.59
N ASN A 264 -0.76 -1.46 -4.29
CA ASN A 264 -0.57 -2.41 -3.21
C ASN A 264 -0.49 -1.61 -1.90
N CYS A 265 -1.61 -1.53 -1.19
CA CYS A 265 -1.76 -0.74 0.02
C CYS A 265 -1.28 -1.56 1.24
N ALA A 266 -2.22 -2.06 2.04
CA ALA A 266 -1.93 -2.90 3.17
C ALA A 266 -1.91 -4.40 2.84
N GLY A 267 -2.13 -5.25 3.85
CA GLY A 267 -2.04 -6.69 3.67
C GLY A 267 -2.24 -7.46 4.97
N GLY A 268 -1.72 -8.70 4.97
CA GLY A 268 -1.76 -9.58 6.13
C GLY A 268 -0.86 -10.79 5.94
N THR A 269 -0.26 -11.25 7.03
CA THR A 269 0.54 -12.47 7.04
C THR A 269 -0.39 -13.65 7.33
N THR A 270 -0.33 -14.68 6.49
CA THR A 270 -1.18 -15.86 6.65
C THR A 270 -0.67 -16.73 7.81
N PRO A 271 -1.55 -17.51 8.47
CA PRO A 271 -1.13 -18.45 9.50
C PRO A 271 -0.16 -19.54 9.02
N TRP A 272 -0.02 -19.73 7.70
CA TRP A 272 0.90 -20.71 7.08
C TRP A 272 2.19 -20.08 6.52
N GLY A 273 2.44 -18.80 6.82
CA GLY A 273 3.74 -18.15 6.57
C GLY A 273 3.92 -17.60 5.16
N THR A 274 2.83 -17.34 4.44
CA THR A 274 2.81 -16.52 3.21
C THR A 274 2.30 -15.12 3.53
N VAL A 275 2.34 -14.21 2.56
CA VAL A 275 1.91 -12.82 2.72
C VAL A 275 0.84 -12.49 1.69
N LEU A 276 -0.27 -11.92 2.15
CA LEU A 276 -1.28 -11.29 1.31
C LEU A 276 -1.00 -9.80 1.20
N SER A 277 -0.94 -9.29 -0.03
CA SER A 277 -0.89 -7.88 -0.38
C SER A 277 -2.22 -7.46 -1.00
N ALA A 278 -2.67 -6.23 -0.71
CA ALA A 278 -3.99 -5.76 -1.08
C ALA A 278 -3.94 -4.74 -2.23
N GLU A 279 -4.60 -5.03 -3.35
CA GLU A 279 -4.83 -4.02 -4.38
C GLU A 279 -6.02 -3.12 -3.99
N GLU A 280 -5.75 -1.83 -3.78
CA GLU A 280 -6.70 -0.89 -3.21
C GLU A 280 -7.21 0.10 -4.28
N ASN A 281 -6.47 1.18 -4.53
CA ASN A 281 -6.87 2.27 -5.41
C ASN A 281 -6.59 2.03 -6.91
N ILE A 282 -6.96 0.86 -7.43
CA ILE A 282 -6.71 0.41 -8.82
C ILE A 282 -7.27 1.35 -9.90
N GLN A 283 -8.27 2.17 -9.57
CA GLN A 283 -8.88 3.15 -10.48
C GLN A 283 -7.91 4.23 -10.95
N PHE A 284 -6.75 4.36 -10.29
CA PHE A 284 -5.68 5.23 -10.75
C PHE A 284 -4.88 4.62 -11.91
N GLN A 285 -4.98 3.31 -12.18
CA GLN A 285 -4.27 2.66 -13.30
C GLN A 285 -5.19 2.18 -14.42
N VAL A 286 -6.36 1.65 -14.07
CA VAL A 286 -7.28 0.92 -14.95
C VAL A 286 -8.73 1.25 -14.59
N PRO A 287 -9.74 0.96 -15.44
CA PRO A 287 -11.13 1.17 -15.08
C PRO A 287 -11.54 0.21 -13.95
N GLU A 288 -12.03 0.76 -12.84
CA GLU A 288 -12.55 -0.04 -11.72
C GLU A 288 -13.91 -0.71 -12.05
N PRO A 289 -14.88 -0.02 -12.69
CA PRO A 289 -16.15 -0.65 -13.04
C PRO A 289 -16.00 -1.79 -14.05
N VAL A 290 -16.97 -2.70 -14.04
CA VAL A 290 -17.07 -3.82 -14.99
C VAL A 290 -18.45 -3.83 -15.65
N ARG A 291 -18.56 -4.47 -16.81
CA ARG A 291 -19.85 -4.74 -17.46
C ARG A 291 -20.66 -5.76 -16.64
N ALA A 292 -21.93 -5.95 -17.00
CA ALA A 292 -22.83 -6.87 -16.31
C ALA A 292 -22.32 -8.32 -16.31
N ASP A 293 -21.49 -8.69 -17.29
CA ASP A 293 -20.86 -10.01 -17.36
C ASP A 293 -19.47 -10.10 -16.71
N GLY A 294 -19.05 -9.05 -16.00
CA GLY A 294 -17.78 -8.96 -15.28
C GLY A 294 -16.57 -8.60 -16.16
N SER A 295 -16.77 -8.39 -17.46
CA SER A 295 -15.68 -7.94 -18.35
C SER A 295 -15.30 -6.48 -18.10
N SER A 296 -14.05 -6.14 -18.43
CA SER A 296 -13.51 -4.79 -18.22
C SER A 296 -14.21 -3.76 -19.10
N LEU A 297 -14.19 -2.50 -18.69
CA LEU A 297 -14.40 -1.40 -19.62
C LEU A 297 -13.17 -1.21 -20.53
N ASP A 298 -13.36 -0.47 -21.64
CA ASP A 298 -12.28 -0.17 -22.60
C ASP A 298 -11.16 0.64 -21.93
N PRO A 299 -9.89 0.41 -22.28
CA PRO A 299 -8.78 1.21 -21.75
C PRO A 299 -8.94 2.73 -21.97
N SER A 300 -9.70 3.16 -22.98
CA SER A 300 -10.00 4.58 -23.19
C SER A 300 -10.80 5.23 -22.05
N GLU A 301 -11.48 4.45 -21.21
CA GLU A 301 -12.27 4.95 -20.06
C GLU A 301 -11.39 5.37 -18.88
N LYS A 302 -10.09 5.04 -18.92
CA LYS A 302 -9.08 5.56 -18.00
C LYS A 302 -7.81 5.88 -18.81
N PRO A 303 -7.80 7.00 -19.55
CA PRO A 303 -6.65 7.37 -20.38
C PRO A 303 -5.42 7.66 -19.53
N PHE A 304 -4.26 7.71 -20.16
CA PHE A 304 -3.05 8.18 -19.50
C PHE A 304 -3.25 9.65 -19.10
N LEU A 305 -3.06 9.96 -17.82
CA LEU A 305 -3.20 11.30 -17.27
C LEU A 305 -1.84 11.79 -16.82
N MET A 306 -1.45 12.98 -17.26
CA MET A 306 -0.28 13.68 -16.74
C MET A 306 -0.62 15.15 -16.52
N ASN A 307 -0.59 15.58 -15.27
CA ASN A 307 -0.76 16.99 -14.90
C ASN A 307 0.33 17.41 -13.90
N GLU A 308 0.21 18.61 -13.32
CA GLU A 308 1.21 19.11 -12.38
C GLU A 308 1.50 18.14 -11.22
N ARG A 309 0.46 17.46 -10.73
CA ARG A 309 0.53 16.62 -9.52
C ARG A 309 0.59 15.13 -9.82
N ASN A 310 -0.14 14.67 -10.84
CA ASN A 310 -0.48 13.26 -11.00
C ASN A 310 0.07 12.67 -12.31
N ILE A 311 0.37 11.37 -12.26
CA ILE A 311 0.62 10.52 -13.42
C ILE A 311 -0.19 9.24 -13.23
N ASP A 312 -1.29 9.09 -13.96
CA ASP A 312 -2.27 8.01 -13.80
C ASP A 312 -2.62 7.36 -15.14
N GLY A 313 -3.44 6.31 -15.13
CA GLY A 313 -3.82 5.55 -16.32
C GLY A 313 -2.67 4.75 -16.92
N ARG A 314 -1.59 4.53 -16.16
CA ARG A 314 -0.36 3.88 -16.63
C ARG A 314 -0.60 2.43 -17.02
N GLY A 315 -1.51 1.73 -16.32
CA GLY A 315 -1.89 0.37 -16.69
C GLY A 315 -2.55 0.30 -18.07
N ASN A 316 -3.42 1.26 -18.37
CA ASN A 316 -4.12 1.30 -19.66
C ASN A 316 -3.26 1.66 -20.86
N VAL A 317 -2.09 2.28 -20.65
CA VAL A 317 -1.06 2.41 -21.71
C VAL A 317 -0.74 1.04 -22.34
N PHE A 318 -0.78 -0.03 -21.54
CA PHE A 318 -0.50 -1.40 -21.96
C PHE A 318 -1.78 -2.25 -22.17
N GLY A 319 -2.97 -1.63 -22.17
CA GLY A 319 -4.24 -2.33 -22.36
C GLY A 319 -4.55 -3.34 -21.27
N LEU A 320 -4.16 -3.09 -20.02
CA LEU A 320 -4.44 -3.99 -18.90
C LEU A 320 -5.95 -4.02 -18.60
N ALA A 321 -6.53 -5.23 -18.51
CA ALA A 321 -7.97 -5.38 -18.26
C ALA A 321 -8.32 -5.13 -16.78
N GLY A 322 -9.09 -4.08 -16.50
CA GLY A 322 -9.38 -3.60 -15.14
C GLY A 322 -10.04 -4.63 -14.21
N ASN A 323 -10.78 -5.58 -14.77
CA ASN A 323 -11.42 -6.66 -13.99
C ASN A 323 -10.40 -7.64 -13.36
N LYS A 324 -9.14 -7.64 -13.80
CA LYS A 324 -8.05 -8.46 -13.23
C LYS A 324 -7.35 -7.83 -12.02
N TYR A 325 -7.80 -6.66 -11.57
CA TYR A 325 -7.23 -5.93 -10.44
C TYR A 325 -8.28 -5.66 -9.36
N GLY A 326 -7.84 -5.34 -8.15
CA GLY A 326 -8.67 -5.11 -6.97
C GLY A 326 -8.87 -6.38 -6.18
N TRP A 327 -7.83 -7.21 -6.09
CA TRP A 327 -7.84 -8.50 -5.42
C TRP A 327 -6.72 -8.57 -4.37
N MET A 328 -6.85 -9.49 -3.42
CA MET A 328 -5.71 -9.88 -2.59
C MET A 328 -4.74 -10.77 -3.39
N VAL A 329 -3.45 -10.46 -3.30
CA VAL A 329 -2.35 -11.17 -3.96
C VAL A 329 -1.51 -11.91 -2.90
N GLU A 330 -1.48 -13.23 -2.95
CA GLU A 330 -0.65 -14.07 -2.07
C GLU A 330 0.72 -14.32 -2.66
N ILE A 331 1.76 -14.20 -1.84
CA ILE A 331 3.14 -14.52 -2.18
C ILE A 331 3.77 -15.35 -1.05
N ASP A 332 4.48 -16.41 -1.42
CA ASP A 332 5.47 -17.04 -0.55
C ASP A 332 6.83 -16.34 -0.67
N PRO A 333 7.30 -15.63 0.37
CA PRO A 333 8.59 -14.95 0.29
C PRO A 333 9.77 -15.92 0.16
N ARG A 334 9.61 -17.19 0.56
CA ARG A 334 10.66 -18.22 0.55
C ARG A 334 10.85 -18.86 -0.84
N ASP A 335 9.82 -18.86 -1.68
CA ASP A 335 9.90 -19.40 -3.04
C ASP A 335 10.29 -18.29 -4.03
N LYS A 336 11.54 -18.33 -4.53
CA LYS A 336 12.03 -17.35 -5.51
C LYS A 336 11.29 -17.36 -6.85
N ASN A 337 10.54 -18.41 -7.14
CA ASN A 337 9.75 -18.55 -8.36
C ASN A 337 8.28 -18.17 -8.17
N ASP A 338 7.86 -17.79 -6.96
CA ASP A 338 6.52 -17.26 -6.72
C ASP A 338 6.47 -15.75 -7.00
N TYR A 339 5.69 -15.41 -8.04
CA TYR A 339 5.44 -14.04 -8.49
C TYR A 339 4.05 -13.54 -8.12
N GLY A 340 3.28 -14.31 -7.34
CA GLY A 340 2.01 -13.87 -6.80
C GLY A 340 0.80 -14.57 -7.41
N THR A 341 -0.18 -14.81 -6.55
CA THR A 341 -1.46 -15.44 -6.90
C THR A 341 -2.62 -14.58 -6.42
N LYS A 342 -3.50 -14.14 -7.33
CA LYS A 342 -4.71 -13.40 -6.97
C LYS A 342 -5.82 -14.36 -6.52
N HIS A 343 -6.36 -14.18 -5.32
CA HIS A 343 -7.39 -15.05 -4.75
C HIS A 343 -8.79 -14.45 -4.92
N THR A 344 -9.48 -14.83 -6.00
CA THR A 344 -10.78 -14.23 -6.35
C THR A 344 -11.94 -14.64 -5.42
N TRP A 345 -11.74 -15.64 -4.55
CA TRP A 345 -12.68 -15.97 -3.49
C TRP A 345 -12.80 -14.88 -2.42
N LEU A 346 -11.81 -13.98 -2.30
CA LEU A 346 -11.79 -12.91 -1.30
C LEU A 346 -12.58 -11.67 -1.74
N GLY A 347 -13.22 -11.71 -2.92
CA GLY A 347 -13.98 -10.59 -3.48
C GLY A 347 -13.09 -9.62 -4.25
N ARG A 348 -13.73 -8.74 -5.04
CA ARG A 348 -13.08 -7.67 -5.81
C ARG A 348 -13.56 -6.32 -5.33
N TYR A 349 -12.68 -5.55 -4.70
CA TYR A 349 -12.94 -4.19 -4.24
C TYR A 349 -11.60 -3.52 -3.88
N ARG A 350 -11.64 -2.31 -3.31
CA ARG A 350 -10.45 -1.58 -2.87
C ARG A 350 -9.96 -2.13 -1.54
N HIS A 351 -9.19 -3.21 -1.57
CA HIS A 351 -8.77 -3.90 -0.35
C HIS A 351 -7.76 -3.05 0.43
N GLU A 352 -7.98 -2.90 1.74
CA GLU A 352 -7.02 -2.31 2.67
C GLU A 352 -6.15 -3.41 3.31
N ALA A 353 -6.46 -3.82 4.54
CA ALA A 353 -5.79 -4.91 5.23
C ALA A 353 -6.63 -6.19 5.19
N VAL A 354 -5.96 -7.31 5.49
CA VAL A 354 -6.62 -8.59 5.77
C VAL A 354 -6.21 -9.12 7.13
N ALA A 355 -7.18 -9.60 7.89
CA ALA A 355 -6.96 -10.18 9.21
C ALA A 355 -7.50 -11.61 9.26
N PHE A 356 -6.69 -12.52 9.78
CA PHE A 356 -7.04 -13.92 9.91
C PHE A 356 -7.48 -14.27 11.32
N ARG A 357 -8.53 -15.09 11.42
CA ARG A 357 -8.87 -15.80 12.64
C ARG A 357 -8.88 -17.30 12.36
N ALA A 358 -7.85 -17.97 12.88
CA ALA A 358 -7.74 -19.42 12.89
C ALA A 358 -8.05 -19.96 14.29
N GLU A 359 -8.99 -20.90 14.38
CA GLU A 359 -9.39 -21.53 15.64
C GLU A 359 -9.62 -23.02 15.40
N THR A 360 -9.01 -23.89 16.21
CA THR A 360 -9.12 -25.35 16.07
C THR A 360 -10.56 -25.81 15.98
N GLY A 361 -10.87 -26.66 14.99
CA GLY A 361 -12.23 -27.17 14.77
C GLY A 361 -13.21 -26.18 14.12
N LYS A 362 -12.78 -24.97 13.78
CA LYS A 362 -13.59 -23.98 13.05
C LYS A 362 -13.03 -23.73 11.65
N LYS A 363 -13.89 -23.24 10.76
CA LYS A 363 -13.46 -22.70 9.45
C LYS A 363 -12.59 -21.46 9.68
N LEU A 364 -11.56 -21.29 8.86
CA LEU A 364 -10.78 -20.05 8.81
C LEU A 364 -11.71 -18.88 8.47
N ALA A 365 -11.60 -17.79 9.22
CA ALA A 365 -12.26 -16.54 8.90
C ALA A 365 -11.24 -15.50 8.43
N VAL A 366 -11.59 -14.77 7.37
CA VAL A 366 -10.71 -13.79 6.72
C VAL A 366 -11.44 -12.46 6.66
N TYR A 367 -11.09 -11.54 7.53
CA TYR A 367 -11.71 -10.22 7.59
C TYR A 367 -10.97 -9.26 6.67
N SER A 368 -11.70 -8.45 5.89
CA SER A 368 -11.11 -7.48 4.96
C SER A 368 -11.97 -6.23 4.87
N GLY A 369 -11.34 -5.06 4.73
CA GLY A 369 -12.03 -3.78 4.54
C GLY A 369 -11.97 -3.32 3.09
N CYS A 370 -13.02 -2.63 2.64
CA CYS A 370 -12.99 -1.83 1.42
C CYS A 370 -12.81 -0.36 1.77
N ASP A 371 -11.61 0.20 1.50
CA ASP A 371 -11.34 1.61 1.78
C ASP A 371 -11.92 2.51 0.68
N ARG A 372 -13.16 2.92 0.92
CA ARG A 372 -13.79 4.03 0.22
C ARG A 372 -14.89 4.59 1.10
N ARG A 373 -15.28 5.83 0.86
CA ARG A 373 -16.48 6.39 1.51
C ARG A 373 -17.70 5.53 1.16
N GLY A 374 -18.41 5.05 2.19
CA GLY A 374 -19.51 4.11 2.03
C GLY A 374 -19.08 2.67 1.71
N GLY A 375 -17.80 2.34 1.87
CA GLY A 375 -17.27 0.98 1.80
C GLY A 375 -17.78 0.08 2.94
N HIS A 376 -17.36 -1.18 2.93
CA HIS A 376 -17.86 -2.22 3.83
C HIS A 376 -16.72 -3.05 4.41
N LEU A 377 -17.05 -3.76 5.49
CA LEU A 377 -16.23 -4.84 6.03
C LEU A 377 -16.77 -6.18 5.53
N TYR A 378 -15.86 -7.06 5.11
CA TYR A 378 -16.12 -8.39 4.57
C TYR A 378 -15.52 -9.47 5.49
N LYS A 379 -16.04 -10.70 5.40
CA LYS A 379 -15.59 -11.87 6.17
C LYS A 379 -15.68 -13.16 5.35
#